data_AF-A0A932Q0L0-F1
#
_entry.id   AF-A0A932Q0L0-F1
#
_cell.length_a   1.000
_cell.length_b   1.000
_cell.length_c   1.000
_cell.angle_alpha   90.00
_cell.angle_beta   90.00
_cell.angle_gamma   90.00
#
_symmetry.space_group_name_H-M   'P 1'
#
loop_
_entity.id
_entity.type
_entity.pdbx_description
1 polymer ?
#
loop_
_entity_poly.entity_id
_entity_poly.type
_entity_poly.pdbx_seq_one_letter_code
_entity_poly.pdbx_strand_id
1 'polypeptide(L)'
;MFDELFWQAFIFSAIAISFVAISAWWLYLSPLKNAARATIAASPRVAVIIAVLLGLSLLQLVGGALWDASMHIQTGQIPGGADFLWPPHLFLYSGFLVSFLVALIAVGLIAGRGWRTGSRDPRAWVRANPYVGAVALTSMYGLSSIPGDAIWHQLYGPDLTAWSPPHLLLVATMATQSISALGLLMNLRVAPEKIAWRNVGALILLGLGLNLLYIVGVVEWELPAINAMNQIVATRPLWFYPLVGGALAFFTVALARRVVPWRWAATGAALAFFAIRVLITIGLGVTDNIVPAIPLMFILGAVLVDAISVDAIASPRARDLAFAALFVAGYFVLAIPLIGARRDLFAPTDFVWAIVSLLILGIILLPITRAAAARLAPNNN
;
A
#
# COMPACT_ATOMS: atom_id res chain seq x y z
N MET A 1 29.50 -18.88 -9.53
CA MET A 1 28.41 -18.99 -8.53
C MET A 1 27.58 -17.72 -8.46
N PHE A 2 28.16 -16.54 -8.19
CA PHE A 2 27.41 -15.27 -8.16
C PHE A 2 26.71 -14.96 -9.50
N ASP A 3 27.41 -15.10 -10.63
CA ASP A 3 26.83 -14.86 -11.97
C ASP A 3 25.65 -15.78 -12.27
N GLU A 4 25.74 -17.06 -11.88
CA GLU A 4 24.69 -18.04 -12.14
C GLU A 4 23.43 -17.74 -11.32
N LEU A 5 23.58 -17.45 -10.03
CA LEU A 5 22.49 -17.07 -9.15
C LEU A 5 21.82 -15.76 -9.61
N PHE A 6 22.63 -14.79 -10.04
CA PHE A 6 22.12 -13.54 -10.59
C PHE A 6 21.23 -13.79 -11.80
N TRP A 7 21.69 -14.62 -12.74
CA TRP A 7 20.90 -14.97 -13.92
C TRP A 7 19.62 -15.74 -13.55
N GLN A 8 19.66 -16.65 -12.57
CA GLN A 8 18.47 -17.34 -12.10
C GLN A 8 17.42 -16.36 -11.57
N ALA A 9 17.80 -15.42 -10.70
CA ALA A 9 16.86 -14.44 -10.16
C ALA A 9 16.37 -13.45 -11.20
N PHE A 10 17.27 -13.01 -12.09
CA PHE A 10 16.93 -12.10 -13.17
C PHE A 10 15.91 -12.74 -14.10
N ILE A 11 16.17 -13.97 -14.57
CA ILE A 11 15.27 -14.72 -15.45
C ILE A 11 13.93 -14.95 -14.75
N PHE A 12 13.96 -15.41 -13.49
CA PHE A 12 12.75 -15.64 -12.71
C PHE A 12 11.90 -14.36 -12.58
N SER A 13 12.52 -13.27 -12.16
CA SER A 13 11.84 -11.98 -11.97
C SER A 13 11.32 -11.44 -13.31
N ALA A 14 12.11 -11.54 -14.38
CA ALA A 14 11.72 -11.13 -15.71
C ALA A 14 10.52 -11.92 -16.23
N ILE A 15 10.48 -13.25 -16.02
CA ILE A 15 9.35 -14.10 -16.39
C ILE A 15 8.10 -13.71 -15.59
N ALA A 16 8.20 -13.60 -14.26
CA ALA A 16 7.07 -13.27 -13.41
C ALA A 16 6.48 -11.88 -13.75
N ILE A 17 7.33 -10.87 -13.91
CA ILE A 17 6.92 -9.52 -14.29
C ILE A 17 6.32 -9.50 -15.69
N SER A 18 6.98 -10.13 -16.66
CA SER A 18 6.51 -10.15 -18.05
C SER A 18 5.16 -10.84 -18.16
N PHE A 19 4.96 -11.95 -17.45
CA PHE A 19 3.68 -12.66 -17.44
C PHE A 19 2.54 -11.77 -16.93
N VAL A 20 2.76 -11.05 -15.83
CA VAL A 20 1.77 -10.11 -15.28
C VAL A 20 1.54 -8.93 -16.22
N ALA A 21 2.60 -8.34 -16.77
CA ALA A 21 2.51 -7.18 -17.66
C ALA A 21 1.80 -7.53 -18.99
N ILE A 22 2.14 -8.66 -19.61
CA ILE A 22 1.50 -9.14 -20.83
C ILE A 22 0.02 -9.47 -20.56
N SER A 23 -0.26 -10.11 -19.42
CA SER A 23 -1.64 -10.42 -19.03
C SER A 23 -2.45 -9.16 -18.76
N ALA A 24 -1.87 -8.15 -18.10
CA ALA A 24 -2.49 -6.85 -17.90
C ALA A 24 -2.77 -6.14 -19.23
N TRP A 25 -1.78 -6.09 -20.13
CA TRP A 25 -1.97 -5.52 -21.47
C TRP A 25 -3.09 -6.25 -22.22
N TRP A 26 -3.08 -7.59 -22.21
CA TRP A 26 -4.07 -8.39 -22.91
C TRP A 26 -5.48 -8.17 -22.33
N LEU A 27 -5.62 -8.20 -21.00
CA LEU A 27 -6.91 -8.01 -20.32
C LEU A 27 -7.46 -6.59 -20.48
N TYR A 28 -6.64 -5.56 -20.27
CA TYR A 28 -7.12 -4.17 -20.18
C TYR A 28 -7.01 -3.37 -21.47
N LEU A 29 -5.99 -3.61 -22.28
CA LEU A 29 -5.60 -2.70 -23.37
C LEU A 29 -5.78 -3.30 -24.77
N SER A 30 -5.70 -4.64 -24.90
CA SER A 30 -5.79 -5.27 -26.22
C SER A 30 -7.15 -5.01 -26.92
N PRO A 31 -7.22 -4.99 -28.26
CA PRO A 31 -8.48 -4.74 -28.96
C PRO A 31 -9.55 -5.81 -28.67
N LEU A 32 -10.76 -5.36 -28.32
CA LEU A 32 -11.95 -6.20 -28.12
C LEU A 32 -12.88 -6.12 -29.33
N LYS A 33 -13.05 -7.23 -30.05
CA LYS A 33 -14.07 -7.35 -31.11
C LYS A 33 -15.41 -7.64 -30.45
N ASN A 34 -16.41 -6.80 -30.69
CA ASN A 34 -17.74 -6.88 -30.07
C ASN A 34 -17.72 -6.66 -28.54
N ALA A 35 -17.42 -5.43 -28.12
CA ALA A 35 -17.64 -4.98 -26.75
C ALA A 35 -19.15 -4.85 -26.46
N ALA A 36 -19.90 -5.95 -26.56
CA ALA A 36 -21.20 -6.01 -25.92
C ALA A 36 -20.94 -5.65 -24.45
N ARG A 37 -21.60 -4.58 -24.00
CA ARG A 37 -21.48 -4.03 -22.65
C ARG A 37 -22.14 -5.02 -21.70
N ALA A 38 -21.48 -6.16 -21.49
CA ALA A 38 -22.00 -7.20 -20.64
C ALA A 38 -22.13 -6.58 -19.25
N THR A 39 -23.36 -6.47 -18.76
CA THR A 39 -23.67 -5.97 -17.42
C THR A 39 -23.31 -7.06 -16.42
N ILE A 40 -22.03 -7.36 -16.31
CA ILE A 40 -21.49 -8.36 -15.39
C ILE A 40 -21.19 -7.62 -14.08
N ALA A 41 -22.22 -7.05 -13.46
CA ALA A 41 -22.03 -6.42 -12.15
C ALA A 41 -21.91 -7.51 -11.09
N ALA A 42 -20.90 -7.47 -10.22
CA ALA A 42 -20.87 -8.28 -9.01
C ALA A 42 -22.07 -7.92 -8.11
N SER A 43 -22.62 -8.88 -7.36
CA SER A 43 -23.68 -8.53 -6.40
C SER A 43 -23.05 -7.74 -5.26
N PRO A 44 -23.76 -6.75 -4.66
CA PRO A 44 -23.19 -5.92 -3.61
C PRO A 44 -22.62 -6.73 -2.44
N ARG A 45 -23.33 -7.80 -2.04
CA ARG A 45 -22.88 -8.72 -0.99
C ARG A 45 -21.55 -9.39 -1.33
N VAL A 46 -21.38 -9.84 -2.58
CA VAL A 46 -20.13 -10.50 -3.03
C VAL A 46 -18.98 -9.50 -3.03
N ALA A 47 -19.19 -8.28 -3.52
CA ALA A 47 -18.16 -7.25 -3.51
C ALA A 47 -17.73 -6.85 -2.08
N VAL A 48 -18.66 -6.76 -1.13
CA VAL A 48 -18.33 -6.56 0.30
C VAL A 48 -17.51 -7.72 0.83
N ILE A 49 -17.94 -8.97 0.59
CA ILE A 49 -17.20 -10.16 1.06
C ILE A 49 -15.78 -10.17 0.49
N ILE A 50 -15.62 -9.92 -0.81
CA ILE A 50 -14.29 -9.83 -1.45
C ILE A 50 -13.46 -8.73 -0.79
N ALA A 51 -14.01 -7.52 -0.62
CA ALA A 51 -13.28 -6.41 -0.01
C ALA A 51 -12.86 -6.71 1.44
N VAL A 52 -13.70 -7.37 2.23
CA VAL A 52 -13.39 -7.78 3.61
C VAL A 52 -12.30 -8.85 3.62
N LEU A 53 -12.43 -9.90 2.81
CA LEU A 53 -11.43 -10.98 2.76
C LEU A 53 -10.07 -10.47 2.25
N LEU A 54 -10.07 -9.54 1.28
CA LEU A 54 -8.85 -8.83 0.88
C LEU A 54 -8.30 -7.96 2.00
N GLY A 55 -9.15 -7.23 2.74
CA GLY A 55 -8.72 -6.45 3.90
C GLY A 55 -8.06 -7.31 4.98
N LEU A 56 -8.61 -8.51 5.27
CA LEU A 56 -8.02 -9.47 6.21
C LEU A 56 -6.68 -10.01 5.71
N SER A 57 -6.59 -10.36 4.42
CA SER A 57 -5.32 -10.75 3.80
C SER A 57 -4.27 -9.65 3.88
N LEU A 58 -4.63 -8.40 3.59
CA LEU A 58 -3.73 -7.24 3.70
C LEU A 58 -3.29 -7.01 5.15
N LEU A 59 -4.19 -7.17 6.14
CA LEU A 59 -3.85 -7.06 7.56
C LEU A 59 -2.82 -8.13 7.96
N GLN A 60 -3.03 -9.37 7.52
CA GLN A 60 -2.10 -10.47 7.72
C GLN A 60 -0.74 -10.19 7.08
N LEU A 61 -0.73 -9.59 5.88
CA LEU A 61 0.50 -9.20 5.21
C LEU A 61 1.25 -8.08 5.95
N VAL A 62 0.55 -7.07 6.48
CA VAL A 62 1.16 -6.02 7.32
C VAL A 62 1.76 -6.63 8.60
N GLY A 63 1.00 -7.48 9.28
CA GLY A 63 1.45 -8.14 10.51
C GLY A 63 2.64 -9.05 10.28
N GLY A 64 2.59 -9.87 9.22
CA GLY A 64 3.66 -10.76 8.81
C GLY A 64 4.93 -9.99 8.49
N ALA A 65 4.86 -8.93 7.69
CA ALA A 65 6.05 -8.19 7.28
C ALA A 65 6.71 -7.41 8.43
N LEU A 66 5.93 -6.89 9.39
CA LEU A 66 6.51 -6.27 10.59
C LEU A 66 7.12 -7.30 11.53
N TRP A 67 6.50 -8.47 11.66
CA TRP A 67 7.06 -9.57 12.44
C TRP A 67 8.33 -10.12 11.81
N ASP A 68 8.35 -10.24 10.49
CA ASP A 68 9.50 -10.65 9.69
C ASP A 68 10.69 -9.71 9.90
N ALA A 69 10.45 -8.41 9.72
CA ALA A 69 11.46 -7.38 9.95
C ALA A 69 11.98 -7.40 11.39
N SER A 70 11.10 -7.60 12.39
CA SER A 70 11.51 -7.78 13.79
C SER A 70 12.46 -8.97 13.96
N MET A 71 12.08 -10.14 13.44
CA MET A 71 12.86 -11.36 13.57
C MET A 71 14.23 -11.23 12.91
N HIS A 72 14.31 -10.61 11.73
CA HIS A 72 15.58 -10.32 11.06
C HIS A 72 16.53 -9.47 11.91
N ILE A 73 15.99 -8.48 12.64
CA ILE A 73 16.79 -7.67 13.57
C ILE A 73 17.25 -8.52 14.78
N GLN A 74 16.39 -9.38 15.32
CA GLN A 74 16.73 -10.22 16.47
C GLN A 74 17.78 -11.29 16.15
N THR A 75 17.64 -11.96 15.01
CA THR A 75 18.50 -13.10 14.65
C THR A 75 19.75 -12.68 13.87
N GLY A 76 19.75 -11.48 13.28
CA GLY A 76 20.83 -11.01 12.42
C GLY A 76 20.80 -11.66 11.04
N GLN A 77 21.98 -11.83 10.43
CA GLN A 77 22.10 -12.40 9.08
C GLN A 77 21.74 -13.89 9.07
N ILE A 78 20.78 -14.26 8.22
CA ILE A 78 20.32 -15.64 8.04
C ILE A 78 20.89 -16.17 6.72
N PRO A 79 21.77 -17.19 6.74
CA PRO A 79 22.35 -17.73 5.51
C PRO A 79 21.31 -18.44 4.64
N GLY A 80 21.36 -18.19 3.32
CA GLY A 80 20.80 -19.08 2.30
C GLY A 80 19.27 -19.21 2.28
N GLY A 81 18.53 -18.26 2.83
CA GLY A 81 17.06 -18.34 2.89
C GLY A 81 16.56 -19.34 3.93
N ALA A 82 17.31 -19.60 5.00
CA ALA A 82 16.87 -20.47 6.09
C ALA A 82 15.64 -19.93 6.85
N ASP A 83 15.28 -18.67 6.60
CA ASP A 83 14.02 -18.02 6.97
C ASP A 83 12.83 -18.49 6.13
N PHE A 84 13.01 -19.17 4.99
CA PHE A 84 11.93 -19.49 4.05
C PHE A 84 10.65 -20.06 4.69
N LEU A 85 10.77 -20.92 5.72
CA LEU A 85 9.64 -21.52 6.43
C LEU A 85 9.47 -21.02 7.87
N TRP A 86 10.11 -19.92 8.26
CA TRP A 86 9.94 -19.40 9.61
C TRP A 86 8.53 -18.82 9.82
N PRO A 87 8.07 -18.70 11.07
CA PRO A 87 6.69 -18.32 11.36
C PRO A 87 6.17 -17.04 10.66
N PRO A 88 6.92 -15.91 10.59
CA PRO A 88 6.43 -14.73 9.88
C PRO A 88 6.24 -14.94 8.37
N HIS A 89 7.13 -15.68 7.69
CA HIS A 89 6.92 -16.03 6.29
C HIS A 89 5.68 -16.90 6.09
N LEU A 90 5.46 -17.93 6.92
CA LEU A 90 4.25 -18.75 6.82
C LEU A 90 2.98 -17.89 6.98
N PHE A 91 3.04 -16.88 7.86
CA PHE A 91 1.96 -15.91 8.02
C PHE A 91 1.80 -15.01 6.78
N LEU A 92 2.89 -14.53 6.16
CA LEU A 92 2.85 -13.79 4.89
C LEU A 92 2.29 -14.63 3.75
N TYR A 93 2.78 -15.86 3.59
CA TYR A 93 2.38 -16.79 2.53
C TYR A 93 0.91 -17.13 2.59
N SER A 94 0.38 -17.34 3.80
CA SER A 94 -1.06 -17.55 3.96
C SER A 94 -1.86 -16.28 3.63
N GLY A 95 -1.33 -15.08 3.90
CA GLY A 95 -1.88 -13.82 3.40
C GLY A 95 -1.96 -13.76 1.87
N PHE A 96 -0.86 -14.10 1.18
CA PHE A 96 -0.82 -14.20 -0.29
C PHE A 96 -1.80 -15.24 -0.81
N LEU A 97 -1.84 -16.43 -0.21
CA LEU A 97 -2.76 -17.50 -0.59
C LEU A 97 -4.23 -17.08 -0.45
N VAL A 98 -4.61 -16.45 0.66
CA VAL A 98 -5.97 -15.92 0.85
C VAL A 98 -6.30 -14.91 -0.26
N SER A 99 -5.40 -13.96 -0.56
CA SER A 99 -5.62 -12.99 -1.63
C SER A 99 -5.82 -13.65 -2.99
N PHE A 100 -5.10 -14.73 -3.28
CA PHE A 100 -5.17 -15.48 -4.52
C PHE A 100 -6.48 -16.27 -4.62
N LEU A 101 -6.87 -16.99 -3.57
CA LEU A 101 -8.13 -17.73 -3.52
C LEU A 101 -9.34 -16.81 -3.66
N VAL A 102 -9.32 -15.65 -2.98
CA VAL A 102 -10.36 -14.62 -3.12
C VAL A 102 -10.45 -14.14 -4.56
N ALA A 103 -9.31 -13.89 -5.21
CA ALA A 103 -9.28 -13.47 -6.59
C ALA A 103 -9.81 -14.53 -7.55
N LEU A 104 -9.43 -15.80 -7.35
CA LEU A 104 -9.87 -16.93 -8.15
C LEU A 104 -11.39 -17.10 -8.06
N ILE A 105 -11.94 -17.03 -6.84
CA ILE A 105 -13.40 -17.07 -6.62
C ILE A 105 -14.07 -15.89 -7.31
N ALA A 106 -13.53 -14.67 -7.17
CA ALA A 106 -14.11 -13.47 -7.76
C ALA A 106 -14.13 -13.54 -9.30
N VAL A 107 -13.03 -13.99 -9.92
CA VAL A 107 -12.95 -14.24 -11.37
C VAL A 107 -13.93 -15.32 -11.79
N GLY A 108 -14.03 -16.43 -11.04
CA GLY A 108 -14.99 -17.50 -11.32
C GLY A 108 -16.45 -17.04 -11.28
N LEU A 109 -16.82 -16.19 -10.32
CA LEU A 109 -18.17 -15.61 -10.21
C LEU A 109 -18.50 -14.71 -11.41
N ILE A 110 -17.54 -13.90 -11.85
CA ILE A 110 -17.68 -13.02 -13.01
C ILE A 110 -17.75 -13.84 -14.30
N ALA A 111 -16.88 -14.84 -14.46
CA ALA A 111 -16.86 -15.73 -15.62
C ALA A 111 -18.18 -16.49 -15.76
N GLY A 112 -18.69 -17.07 -14.66
CA GLY A 112 -19.98 -17.77 -14.65
C GLY A 112 -21.16 -16.87 -15.02
N ARG A 113 -21.14 -15.60 -14.59
CA ARG A 113 -22.15 -14.60 -15.04
C ARG A 113 -21.97 -14.23 -16.50
N GLY A 114 -20.73 -13.99 -16.93
CA GLY A 114 -20.39 -13.72 -18.33
C GLY A 114 -20.93 -14.80 -19.26
N TRP A 115 -20.70 -16.08 -18.93
CA TRP A 115 -21.21 -17.22 -19.69
C TRP A 115 -22.74 -17.24 -19.79
N ARG A 116 -23.46 -16.95 -18.69
CA ARG A 116 -24.93 -16.85 -18.70
C ARG A 116 -25.46 -15.71 -19.56
N THR A 117 -24.69 -14.63 -19.69
CA THR A 117 -25.02 -13.47 -20.54
C THR A 117 -24.42 -13.56 -21.94
N GLY A 118 -23.90 -14.73 -22.35
CA GLY A 118 -23.32 -14.95 -23.69
C GLY A 118 -21.91 -14.38 -23.91
N SER A 119 -21.30 -13.77 -22.89
CA SER A 119 -19.92 -13.26 -22.96
C SER A 119 -18.92 -14.36 -22.60
N ARG A 120 -18.11 -14.79 -23.57
CA ARG A 120 -17.05 -15.80 -23.36
C ARG A 120 -15.62 -15.26 -23.31
N ASP A 121 -15.45 -13.94 -23.46
CA ASP A 121 -14.13 -13.30 -23.51
C ASP A 121 -13.73 -12.73 -22.13
N PRO A 122 -12.66 -13.25 -21.48
CA PRO A 122 -12.18 -12.75 -20.19
C PRO A 122 -11.84 -11.26 -20.17
N ARG A 123 -11.46 -10.69 -21.32
CA ARG A 123 -11.14 -9.26 -21.42
C ARG A 123 -12.40 -8.42 -21.21
N ALA A 124 -13.55 -8.87 -21.70
CA ALA A 124 -14.83 -8.19 -21.48
C ALA A 124 -15.24 -8.24 -19.99
N TRP A 125 -15.04 -9.40 -19.35
CA TRP A 125 -15.32 -9.61 -17.93
C TRP A 125 -14.49 -8.71 -17.02
N VAL A 126 -13.18 -8.66 -17.27
CA VAL A 126 -12.23 -7.85 -16.49
C VAL A 126 -12.45 -6.37 -16.73
N ARG A 127 -12.70 -5.90 -17.96
CA ARG A 127 -12.98 -4.47 -18.20
C ARG A 127 -14.31 -4.02 -17.58
N ALA A 128 -15.28 -4.92 -17.44
CA ALA A 128 -16.50 -4.66 -16.69
C ALA A 128 -16.27 -4.64 -15.16
N ASN A 129 -15.23 -5.32 -14.66
CA ASN A 129 -14.89 -5.44 -13.24
C ASN A 129 -13.38 -5.24 -13.02
N PRO A 130 -12.84 -4.04 -13.30
CA PRO A 130 -11.40 -3.82 -13.39
C PRO A 130 -10.67 -4.12 -12.07
N TYR A 131 -11.31 -3.87 -10.94
CA TYR A 131 -10.70 -4.16 -9.64
C TYR A 131 -10.50 -5.65 -9.37
N VAL A 132 -11.40 -6.51 -9.86
CA VAL A 132 -11.24 -7.97 -9.69
C VAL A 132 -10.10 -8.50 -10.56
N GLY A 133 -9.98 -8.02 -11.79
CA GLY A 133 -8.85 -8.39 -12.65
C GLY A 133 -7.51 -7.92 -12.08
N ALA A 134 -7.47 -6.72 -11.50
CA ALA A 134 -6.26 -6.19 -10.88
C ALA A 134 -5.83 -7.07 -9.71
N VAL A 135 -6.75 -7.37 -8.79
CA VAL A 135 -6.52 -8.28 -7.67
C VAL A 135 -6.01 -9.64 -8.16
N ALA A 136 -6.62 -10.23 -9.19
CA ALA A 136 -6.19 -11.53 -9.73
C ALA A 136 -4.73 -11.51 -10.21
N LEU A 137 -4.35 -10.49 -10.98
CA LEU A 137 -2.97 -10.37 -11.47
C LEU A 137 -1.98 -10.13 -10.33
N THR A 138 -2.31 -9.25 -9.37
CA THR A 138 -1.43 -8.91 -8.26
C THR A 138 -1.30 -10.04 -7.24
N SER A 139 -2.37 -10.75 -6.93
CA SER A 139 -2.34 -11.90 -6.02
C SER A 139 -1.55 -13.07 -6.63
N MET A 140 -1.67 -13.27 -7.94
CA MET A 140 -0.89 -14.26 -8.68
C MET A 140 0.60 -13.93 -8.64
N TYR A 141 0.96 -12.65 -8.80
CA TYR A 141 2.33 -12.20 -8.62
C TYR A 141 2.85 -12.48 -7.20
N GLY A 142 2.11 -12.07 -6.16
CA GLY A 142 2.51 -12.28 -4.77
C GLY A 142 2.64 -13.75 -4.37
N LEU A 143 1.87 -14.66 -4.99
CA LEU A 143 2.08 -16.09 -4.78
C LEU A 143 3.32 -16.60 -5.54
N SER A 144 3.53 -16.08 -6.76
CA SER A 144 4.70 -16.43 -7.55
C SER A 144 6.01 -15.94 -6.93
N SER A 145 6.00 -14.88 -6.13
CA SER A 145 7.22 -14.36 -5.50
C SER A 145 7.77 -15.25 -4.37
N ILE A 146 6.96 -16.15 -3.79
CA ILE A 146 7.39 -17.05 -2.71
C ILE A 146 8.65 -17.84 -3.11
N PRO A 147 8.70 -18.62 -4.20
CA PRO A 147 9.93 -19.31 -4.60
C PRO A 147 11.08 -18.36 -4.98
N GLY A 148 10.80 -17.10 -5.31
CA GLY A 148 11.82 -16.08 -5.60
C GLY A 148 12.53 -15.55 -4.35
N ASP A 149 11.85 -15.60 -3.21
CA ASP A 149 12.31 -15.07 -1.92
C ASP A 149 13.70 -15.58 -1.52
N ALA A 150 13.88 -16.90 -1.48
CA ALA A 150 15.16 -17.52 -1.14
C ALA A 150 16.29 -17.14 -2.10
N ILE A 151 15.98 -16.97 -3.39
CA ILE A 151 16.96 -16.55 -4.40
C ILE A 151 17.36 -15.09 -4.17
N TRP A 152 16.39 -14.23 -3.84
CA TRP A 152 16.64 -12.81 -3.57
C TRP A 152 17.44 -12.60 -2.30
N HIS A 153 17.17 -13.35 -1.23
CA HIS A 153 17.98 -13.32 0.00
C HIS A 153 19.43 -13.70 -0.25
N GLN A 154 19.70 -14.61 -1.20
CA GLN A 154 21.06 -14.98 -1.57
C GLN A 154 21.77 -13.90 -2.42
N LEU A 155 21.03 -13.08 -3.19
CA LEU A 155 21.60 -12.06 -4.06
C LEU A 155 21.77 -10.69 -3.41
N TYR A 156 20.71 -10.23 -2.75
CA TYR A 156 20.64 -8.89 -2.17
C TYR A 156 21.01 -8.88 -0.68
N GLY A 157 21.20 -10.08 -0.10
CA GLY A 157 21.30 -10.28 1.34
C GLY A 157 19.91 -10.38 1.98
N PRO A 158 19.86 -10.60 3.30
CA PRO A 158 18.60 -10.55 4.04
C PRO A 158 17.92 -9.18 3.88
N ASP A 159 16.63 -9.12 4.20
CA ASP A 159 15.71 -7.96 4.11
C ASP A 159 16.08 -6.74 4.99
N LEU A 160 17.37 -6.41 5.08
CA LEU A 160 17.93 -5.35 5.91
C LEU A 160 17.63 -3.96 5.34
N THR A 161 17.38 -3.84 4.04
CA THR A 161 16.74 -2.63 3.50
C THR A 161 15.60 -3.02 2.59
N ALA A 162 14.39 -2.55 2.91
CA ALA A 162 13.19 -2.90 2.16
C ALA A 162 13.11 -2.26 0.77
N TRP A 163 14.16 -1.58 0.30
CA TRP A 163 14.19 -0.89 -1.00
C TRP A 163 14.71 -1.77 -2.14
N SER A 164 14.80 -3.07 -1.92
CA SER A 164 15.17 -4.01 -2.98
C SER A 164 14.07 -4.05 -4.06
N PRO A 165 14.42 -4.35 -5.33
CA PRO A 165 13.43 -4.48 -6.39
C PRO A 165 12.28 -5.47 -6.07
N PRO A 166 12.53 -6.64 -5.45
CA PRO A 166 11.48 -7.53 -4.98
C PRO A 166 10.45 -6.87 -4.05
N HIS A 167 10.91 -6.17 -2.99
CA HIS A 167 10.03 -5.52 -2.02
C HIS A 167 9.22 -4.39 -2.63
N LEU A 168 9.86 -3.57 -3.48
CA LEU A 168 9.19 -2.48 -4.20
C LEU A 168 8.06 -3.00 -5.09
N LEU A 169 8.29 -4.14 -5.75
CA LEU A 169 7.28 -4.76 -6.59
C LEU A 169 6.18 -5.42 -5.75
N LEU A 170 6.53 -6.13 -4.68
CA LEU A 170 5.58 -6.70 -3.73
C LEU A 170 4.66 -5.62 -3.16
N VAL A 171 5.21 -4.54 -2.60
CA VAL A 171 4.38 -3.47 -2.03
C VAL A 171 3.53 -2.77 -3.08
N ALA A 172 4.01 -2.63 -4.32
CA ALA A 172 3.20 -2.10 -5.41
C ALA A 172 1.99 -3.01 -5.71
N THR A 173 2.18 -4.33 -5.69
CA THR A 173 1.06 -5.29 -5.86
C THR A 173 0.07 -5.23 -4.70
N MET A 174 0.54 -5.15 -3.46
CA MET A 174 -0.32 -5.10 -2.27
C MET A 174 -1.05 -3.77 -2.14
N ALA A 175 -0.39 -2.65 -2.48
CA ALA A 175 -1.04 -1.35 -2.59
C ALA A 175 -2.13 -1.36 -3.67
N THR A 176 -1.87 -2.02 -4.81
CA THR A 176 -2.87 -2.21 -5.87
C THR A 176 -4.05 -3.05 -5.39
N GLN A 177 -3.82 -4.09 -4.59
CA GLN A 177 -4.89 -4.87 -3.96
C GLN A 177 -5.74 -4.01 -3.00
N SER A 178 -5.10 -3.20 -2.15
CA SER A 178 -5.80 -2.25 -1.26
C SER A 178 -6.68 -1.26 -2.05
N ILE A 179 -6.11 -0.62 -3.08
CA ILE A 179 -6.85 0.32 -3.95
C ILE A 179 -7.97 -0.39 -4.71
N SER A 180 -7.78 -1.65 -5.10
CA SER A 180 -8.82 -2.44 -5.78
C SER A 180 -9.95 -2.82 -4.84
N ALA A 181 -9.65 -3.22 -3.61
CA ALA A 181 -10.65 -3.46 -2.57
C ALA A 181 -11.44 -2.18 -2.25
N LEU A 182 -10.75 -1.04 -2.19
CA LEU A 182 -11.38 0.28 -2.04
C LEU A 182 -12.31 0.58 -3.23
N GLY A 183 -11.84 0.36 -4.45
CA GLY A 183 -12.63 0.53 -5.67
C GLY A 183 -13.90 -0.33 -5.69
N LEU A 184 -13.78 -1.61 -5.29
CA LEU A 184 -14.93 -2.50 -5.15
C LEU A 184 -15.96 -1.95 -4.14
N LEU A 185 -15.49 -1.47 -2.99
CA LEU A 185 -16.34 -0.97 -1.91
C LEU A 185 -17.02 0.36 -2.28
N MET A 186 -16.30 1.27 -2.92
CA MET A 186 -16.78 2.62 -3.26
C MET A 186 -17.72 2.66 -4.45
N ASN A 187 -17.67 1.65 -5.34
CA ASN A 187 -18.61 1.52 -6.45
C ASN A 187 -19.94 0.84 -6.04
N LEU A 188 -20.11 0.49 -4.76
CA LEU A 188 -21.37 -0.04 -4.26
C LEU A 188 -22.42 1.05 -4.08
N ARG A 189 -23.62 0.76 -4.62
CA ARG A 189 -24.85 1.43 -4.21
C ARG A 189 -25.26 0.84 -2.86
N VAL A 190 -25.13 1.64 -1.81
CA VAL A 190 -25.51 1.29 -0.45
C VAL A 190 -26.69 2.16 -0.01
N ALA A 191 -27.58 1.59 0.77
CA ALA A 191 -28.66 2.34 1.39
C ALA A 191 -28.09 3.39 2.38
N PRO A 192 -28.79 4.52 2.61
CA PRO A 192 -28.28 5.64 3.41
C PRO A 192 -27.71 5.22 4.78
N GLU A 193 -28.37 4.29 5.47
CA GLU A 193 -27.98 3.80 6.79
C GLU A 193 -26.66 2.99 6.78
N LYS A 194 -26.20 2.53 5.62
CA LYS A 194 -24.94 1.76 5.46
C LYS A 194 -23.77 2.60 4.97
N ILE A 195 -23.97 3.89 4.68
CA ILE A 195 -22.91 4.78 4.19
C ILE A 195 -21.77 4.90 5.21
N ALA A 196 -22.09 5.02 6.50
CA ALA A 196 -21.09 5.11 7.56
C ALA A 196 -20.17 3.88 7.59
N TRP A 197 -20.74 2.68 7.56
CA TRP A 197 -19.97 1.43 7.53
C TRP A 197 -19.07 1.31 6.30
N ARG A 198 -19.59 1.67 5.12
CA ARG A 198 -18.80 1.70 3.88
C ARG A 198 -17.62 2.66 4.02
N ASN A 199 -17.86 3.86 4.55
CA ASN A 199 -16.84 4.87 4.74
C ASN A 199 -15.76 4.40 5.74
N VAL A 200 -16.15 3.79 6.86
CA VAL A 200 -15.21 3.19 7.81
C VAL A 200 -14.36 2.11 7.14
N GLY A 201 -14.98 1.19 6.37
CA GLY A 201 -14.25 0.17 5.62
C GLY A 201 -13.25 0.76 4.61
N ALA A 202 -13.64 1.84 3.91
CA ALA A 202 -12.76 2.54 2.97
C ALA A 202 -11.54 3.16 3.68
N LEU A 203 -11.73 3.77 4.85
CA LEU A 203 -10.64 4.34 5.64
C LEU A 203 -9.70 3.26 6.20
N ILE A 204 -10.24 2.10 6.61
CA ILE A 204 -9.43 0.94 7.02
C ILE A 204 -8.56 0.45 5.86
N LEU A 205 -9.12 0.30 4.65
CA LEU A 205 -8.37 -0.12 3.47
C LEU A 205 -7.26 0.87 3.10
N LEU A 206 -7.53 2.17 3.19
CA LEU A 206 -6.51 3.22 3.01
C LEU A 206 -5.42 3.13 4.08
N GLY A 207 -5.79 2.93 5.35
CA GLY A 207 -4.85 2.75 6.45
C GLY A 207 -3.98 1.49 6.30
N LEU A 208 -4.54 0.38 5.81
CA LEU A 208 -3.80 -0.83 5.46
C LEU A 208 -2.83 -0.59 4.31
N GLY A 209 -3.28 0.06 3.23
CA GLY A 209 -2.44 0.41 2.08
C GLY A 209 -1.26 1.29 2.50
N LEU A 210 -1.50 2.27 3.38
CA LEU A 210 -0.45 3.12 3.92
C LEU A 210 0.52 2.34 4.84
N ASN A 211 0.03 1.41 5.65
CA ASN A 211 0.89 0.53 6.47
C ASN A 211 1.86 -0.27 5.60
N LEU A 212 1.37 -0.85 4.50
CA LEU A 212 2.19 -1.59 3.54
C LEU A 212 3.26 -0.71 2.90
N LEU A 213 2.86 0.48 2.44
CA LEU A 213 3.79 1.44 1.86
C LEU A 213 4.84 1.92 2.86
N TYR A 214 4.48 2.08 4.14
CA TYR A 214 5.44 2.45 5.19
C TYR A 214 6.41 1.34 5.55
N ILE A 215 5.98 0.07 5.52
CA ILE A 215 6.87 -1.07 5.76
C ILE A 215 8.05 -1.01 4.78
N VAL A 216 7.77 -0.86 3.49
CA VAL A 216 8.85 -0.75 2.50
C VAL A 216 9.50 0.63 2.52
N GLY A 217 8.70 1.67 2.66
CA GLY A 217 9.15 3.05 2.50
C GLY A 217 10.05 3.54 3.62
N VAL A 218 9.80 3.14 4.88
CA VAL A 218 10.45 3.75 6.04
C VAL A 218 10.81 2.84 7.22
N VAL A 219 10.49 1.54 7.20
CA VAL A 219 10.66 0.65 8.38
C VAL A 219 12.11 0.60 8.89
N GLU A 220 13.08 0.74 8.00
CA GLU A 220 14.51 0.75 8.33
C GLU A 220 14.92 1.90 9.27
N TRP A 221 14.17 3.01 9.29
CA TRP A 221 14.35 4.09 10.26
C TRP A 221 13.45 3.93 11.49
N GLU A 222 12.39 3.13 11.40
CA GLU A 222 11.47 2.84 12.51
C GLU A 222 12.06 1.81 13.48
N LEU A 223 12.82 0.84 12.98
CA LEU A 223 13.46 -0.21 13.78
C LEU A 223 14.78 0.25 14.43
N PRO A 224 15.19 -0.38 15.55
CA PRO A 224 16.49 -0.13 16.16
C PRO A 224 17.65 -0.46 15.21
N ALA A 225 18.66 0.40 15.26
CA ALA A 225 19.86 0.35 14.45
C ALA A 225 20.80 -0.80 14.90
N ILE A 226 20.91 -1.91 14.15
CA ILE A 226 21.87 -3.00 14.44
C ILE A 226 22.94 -3.15 13.33
N ASN A 227 24.21 -3.03 13.73
CA ASN A 227 25.48 -3.32 13.04
C ASN A 227 25.53 -3.11 11.51
N ALA A 228 25.04 -4.07 10.71
CA ALA A 228 25.15 -4.03 9.24
C ALA A 228 24.08 -3.14 8.58
N MET A 229 22.86 -3.10 9.13
CA MET A 229 21.77 -2.24 8.64
C MET A 229 22.14 -0.76 8.79
N ASN A 230 22.89 -0.45 9.85
CA ASN A 230 23.37 0.90 10.14
C ASN A 230 24.27 1.44 9.04
N GLN A 231 25.07 0.63 8.37
CA GLN A 231 26.02 1.15 7.38
C GLN A 231 25.31 1.57 6.08
N ILE A 232 24.41 0.75 5.54
CA ILE A 232 23.69 1.08 4.31
C ILE A 232 22.69 2.20 4.57
N VAL A 233 21.91 2.12 5.65
CA VAL A 233 20.93 3.16 6.00
C VAL A 233 21.62 4.48 6.34
N ALA A 234 22.78 4.48 7.01
CA ALA A 234 23.54 5.70 7.29
C ALA A 234 24.14 6.36 6.03
N THR A 235 24.30 5.64 4.92
CA THR A 235 24.72 6.27 3.65
C THR A 235 23.61 7.06 2.97
N ARG A 236 22.35 6.87 3.39
CA ARG A 236 21.20 7.55 2.80
C ARG A 236 21.14 8.99 3.31
N PRO A 237 20.77 9.97 2.47
CA PRO A 237 20.51 11.31 2.94
C PRO A 237 19.33 11.28 3.92
N LEU A 238 19.55 11.74 5.15
CA LEU A 238 18.59 11.55 6.24
C LEU A 238 17.27 12.29 6.03
N TRP A 239 17.26 13.37 5.26
CA TRP A 239 16.04 14.06 4.82
C TRP A 239 15.07 13.17 4.02
N PHE A 240 15.51 12.01 3.50
CA PHE A 240 14.62 11.04 2.86
C PHE A 240 13.60 10.45 3.83
N TYR A 241 13.95 10.22 5.09
CA TYR A 241 13.01 9.61 6.05
C TYR A 241 11.72 10.44 6.21
N PRO A 242 11.78 11.73 6.62
CA PRO A 242 10.59 12.57 6.71
C PRO A 242 9.95 12.84 5.34
N LEU A 243 10.73 12.87 4.24
CA LEU A 243 10.16 13.07 2.91
C LEU A 243 9.31 11.89 2.45
N VAL A 244 9.85 10.66 2.50
CA VAL A 244 9.16 9.45 2.03
C VAL A 244 7.93 9.19 2.88
N GLY A 245 8.07 9.21 4.22
CA GLY A 245 6.93 9.07 5.12
C GLY A 245 5.88 10.16 4.88
N GLY A 246 6.30 11.43 4.80
CA GLY A 246 5.41 12.55 4.51
C GLY A 246 4.68 12.40 3.18
N ALA A 247 5.35 11.97 2.11
CA ALA A 247 4.78 11.83 0.77
C ALA A 247 3.71 10.73 0.70
N LEU A 248 4.00 9.57 1.31
CA LEU A 248 3.07 8.44 1.37
C LEU A 248 1.82 8.78 2.18
N ALA A 249 2.01 9.43 3.34
CA ALA A 249 0.90 9.92 4.16
C ALA A 249 0.10 11.00 3.43
N PHE A 250 0.76 11.98 2.81
CA PHE A 250 0.12 13.05 2.05
C PHE A 250 -0.79 12.49 0.96
N PHE A 251 -0.28 11.58 0.13
CA PHE A 251 -1.06 10.94 -0.93
C PHE A 251 -2.30 10.26 -0.36
N THR A 252 -2.15 9.51 0.73
CA THR A 252 -3.23 8.74 1.34
C THR A 252 -4.31 9.65 1.92
N VAL A 253 -3.94 10.68 2.68
CA VAL A 253 -4.92 11.61 3.28
C VAL A 253 -5.61 12.47 2.22
N ALA A 254 -4.88 12.88 1.19
CA ALA A 254 -5.44 13.60 0.05
C ALA A 254 -6.42 12.73 -0.75
N LEU A 255 -6.12 11.44 -0.92
CA LEU A 255 -7.02 10.48 -1.55
C LEU A 255 -8.26 10.22 -0.68
N ALA A 256 -8.08 10.05 0.64
CA ALA A 256 -9.18 9.82 1.59
C ALA A 256 -10.22 10.95 1.52
N ARG A 257 -9.77 12.21 1.56
CA ARG A 257 -10.60 13.43 1.42
C ARG A 257 -11.47 13.45 0.17
N ARG A 258 -11.03 12.81 -0.91
CA ARG A 258 -11.70 12.83 -2.21
C ARG A 258 -12.60 11.62 -2.40
N VAL A 259 -12.20 10.47 -1.88
CA VAL A 259 -12.92 9.21 -2.07
C VAL A 259 -14.01 9.03 -1.03
N VAL A 260 -13.77 9.42 0.23
CA VAL A 260 -14.70 9.18 1.33
C VAL A 260 -15.52 10.46 1.61
N PRO A 261 -16.85 10.43 1.47
CA PRO A 261 -17.71 11.60 1.68
C PRO A 261 -17.90 11.85 3.19
N TRP A 262 -16.82 12.25 3.87
CA TRP A 262 -16.81 12.60 5.28
C TRP A 262 -15.78 13.70 5.53
N ARG A 263 -16.16 14.73 6.30
CA ARG A 263 -15.29 15.88 6.56
C ARG A 263 -13.98 15.52 7.24
N TRP A 264 -13.95 14.42 8.01
CA TRP A 264 -12.79 13.92 8.75
C TRP A 264 -12.11 12.74 8.05
N ALA A 265 -12.22 12.63 6.73
CA ALA A 265 -11.68 11.48 6.00
C ALA A 265 -10.15 11.38 6.08
N ALA A 266 -9.41 12.50 6.05
CA ALA A 266 -7.95 12.45 6.20
C ALA A 266 -7.55 11.92 7.58
N THR A 267 -8.14 12.48 8.62
CA THR A 267 -7.94 12.11 10.02
C THR A 267 -8.37 10.67 10.25
N GLY A 268 -9.51 10.26 9.71
CA GLY A 268 -10.00 8.89 9.81
C GLY A 268 -9.08 7.86 9.17
N ALA A 269 -8.48 8.16 8.01
CA ALA A 269 -7.50 7.29 7.38
C ALA A 269 -6.19 7.21 8.18
N ALA A 270 -5.76 8.34 8.75
CA ALA A 270 -4.61 8.38 9.66
C ALA A 270 -4.86 7.55 10.93
N LEU A 271 -6.02 7.71 11.57
CA LEU A 271 -6.40 6.92 12.75
C LEU A 271 -6.50 5.43 12.43
N ALA A 272 -7.04 5.06 11.27
CA ALA A 272 -7.06 3.67 10.84
C ALA A 272 -5.65 3.10 10.68
N PHE A 273 -4.73 3.84 10.05
CA PHE A 273 -3.32 3.47 9.96
C PHE A 273 -2.72 3.25 11.36
N PHE A 274 -2.93 4.18 12.28
CA PHE A 274 -2.36 4.10 13.64
C PHE A 274 -2.97 2.97 14.45
N ALA A 275 -4.28 2.73 14.36
CA ALA A 275 -4.93 1.63 15.04
C ALA A 275 -4.32 0.29 14.61
N ILE A 276 -4.16 0.07 13.31
CA ILE A 276 -3.51 -1.12 12.77
C ILE A 276 -2.07 -1.22 13.27
N ARG A 277 -1.30 -0.14 13.15
CA ARG A 277 0.11 -0.11 13.53
C ARG A 277 0.28 -0.42 15.03
N VAL A 278 -0.46 0.26 15.89
CA VAL A 278 -0.43 0.06 17.35
C VAL A 278 -0.81 -1.37 17.73
N LEU A 279 -1.87 -1.92 17.14
CA LEU A 279 -2.30 -3.29 17.44
C LEU A 279 -1.21 -4.32 17.11
N ILE A 280 -0.55 -4.17 15.97
CA ILE A 280 0.54 -5.07 15.56
C ILE A 280 1.77 -4.84 16.44
N THR A 281 2.15 -3.60 16.71
CA THR A 281 3.27 -3.26 17.61
C THR A 281 3.06 -3.84 19.01
N ILE A 282 1.85 -3.78 19.57
CA ILE A 282 1.51 -4.44 20.84
C ILE A 282 1.68 -5.95 20.72
N GLY A 283 1.16 -6.56 19.66
CA GLY A 283 1.30 -8.01 19.39
C GLY A 283 2.77 -8.47 19.34
N LEU A 284 3.63 -7.68 18.70
CA LEU A 284 5.07 -7.93 18.69
C LEU A 284 5.67 -7.78 20.10
N GLY A 285 5.36 -6.69 20.80
CA GLY A 285 5.89 -6.44 22.14
C GLY A 285 5.52 -7.53 23.17
N VAL A 286 4.30 -8.07 23.12
CA VAL A 286 3.87 -9.15 24.04
C VAL A 286 4.43 -10.53 23.66
N THR A 287 5.04 -10.66 22.49
CA THR A 287 5.71 -11.90 22.02
C THR A 287 7.23 -11.73 22.02
N ASP A 288 7.76 -10.80 22.80
CA ASP A 288 9.19 -10.49 22.94
C ASP A 288 9.89 -10.18 21.59
N ASN A 289 9.14 -9.68 20.61
CA ASN A 289 9.65 -9.21 19.33
C ASN A 289 10.16 -7.77 19.41
N ILE A 290 11.07 -7.39 18.51
CA ILE A 290 11.50 -6.01 18.35
C ILE A 290 10.38 -5.18 17.74
N VAL A 291 10.05 -4.08 18.40
CA VAL A 291 8.95 -3.22 18.00
C VAL A 291 9.43 -2.03 17.16
N PRO A 292 8.79 -1.75 16.01
CA PRO A 292 9.07 -0.53 15.26
C PRO A 292 8.51 0.69 15.98
N ALA A 293 9.18 1.84 15.83
CA ALA A 293 8.65 3.12 16.26
C ALA A 293 7.32 3.45 15.54
N ILE A 294 6.38 4.04 16.27
CA ILE A 294 5.09 4.45 15.70
C ILE A 294 5.26 5.81 14.99
N PRO A 295 5.01 5.92 13.67
CA PRO A 295 5.29 7.14 12.92
C PRO A 295 4.16 8.17 13.06
N LEU A 296 4.03 8.76 14.25
CA LEU A 296 2.97 9.72 14.61
C LEU A 296 3.00 11.03 13.81
N MET A 297 4.06 11.27 13.03
CA MET A 297 4.42 12.55 12.43
C MET A 297 3.30 13.19 11.59
N PHE A 298 2.45 12.40 10.92
CA PHE A 298 1.48 12.94 9.98
C PHE A 298 0.07 13.18 10.54
N ILE A 299 -0.22 12.80 11.80
CA ILE A 299 -1.59 12.91 12.35
C ILE A 299 -2.06 14.36 12.41
N LEU A 300 -1.19 15.29 12.83
CA LEU A 300 -1.55 16.70 12.90
C LEU A 300 -1.76 17.28 11.50
N GLY A 301 -0.94 16.91 10.52
CA GLY A 301 -1.17 17.29 9.12
C GLY A 301 -2.55 16.82 8.61
N ALA A 302 -2.95 15.59 8.94
CA ALA A 302 -4.27 15.05 8.60
C ALA A 302 -5.43 15.81 9.28
N VAL A 303 -5.27 16.17 10.55
CA VAL A 303 -6.26 16.98 11.29
C VAL A 303 -6.41 18.37 10.69
N LEU A 304 -5.30 19.05 10.38
CA LEU A 304 -5.33 20.41 9.83
C LEU A 304 -6.04 20.48 8.48
N VAL A 305 -5.82 19.52 7.59
CA VAL A 305 -6.48 19.51 6.26
C VAL A 305 -7.98 19.17 6.31
N ASP A 306 -8.46 18.51 7.37
CA ASP A 306 -9.88 18.30 7.61
C ASP A 306 -10.54 19.48 8.33
N ALA A 307 -9.85 20.05 9.32
CA ALA A 307 -10.37 21.12 10.17
C ALA A 307 -10.45 22.47 9.44
N ILE A 308 -9.51 22.75 8.54
CA ILE A 308 -9.43 24.03 7.84
C ILE A 308 -10.06 23.88 6.45
N SER A 309 -11.10 24.68 6.20
CA SER A 309 -11.89 24.63 4.97
C SER A 309 -11.17 25.28 3.78
N VAL A 310 -10.17 24.58 3.24
CA VAL A 310 -9.49 25.02 2.01
C VAL A 310 -10.42 25.05 0.79
N ASP A 311 -11.55 24.36 0.85
CA ASP A 311 -12.54 24.31 -0.23
C ASP A 311 -13.21 25.67 -0.49
N ALA A 312 -13.16 26.60 0.48
CA ALA A 312 -13.63 27.98 0.32
C ALA A 312 -12.68 28.86 -0.53
N ILE A 313 -11.46 28.40 -0.81
CA ILE A 313 -10.47 29.15 -1.60
C ILE A 313 -10.83 29.05 -3.09
N ALA A 314 -11.19 30.19 -3.69
CA ALA A 314 -11.68 30.25 -5.08
C ALA A 314 -10.63 29.82 -6.14
N SER A 315 -9.36 30.16 -5.95
CA SER A 315 -8.30 29.79 -6.89
C SER A 315 -7.89 28.33 -6.69
N PRO A 316 -7.98 27.46 -7.72
CA PRO A 316 -7.58 26.06 -7.60
C PRO A 316 -6.12 25.89 -7.22
N ARG A 317 -5.22 26.75 -7.76
CA ARG A 317 -3.80 26.72 -7.41
C ARG A 317 -3.55 27.13 -5.97
N ALA A 318 -4.25 28.16 -5.48
CA ALA A 318 -4.12 28.60 -4.10
C ALA A 318 -4.68 27.57 -3.11
N ARG A 319 -5.79 26.90 -3.47
CA ARG A 319 -6.35 25.79 -2.70
C ARG A 319 -5.38 24.62 -2.59
N ASP A 320 -4.73 24.27 -3.70
CA ASP A 320 -3.76 23.16 -3.75
C ASP A 320 -2.53 23.47 -2.90
N LEU A 321 -2.00 24.69 -3.03
CA LEU A 321 -0.91 25.17 -2.20
C LEU A 321 -1.30 25.20 -0.72
N ALA A 322 -2.49 25.68 -0.38
CA ALA A 322 -2.98 25.71 1.01
C ALA A 322 -3.12 24.31 1.59
N PHE A 323 -3.70 23.35 0.85
CA PHE A 323 -3.80 21.97 1.29
C PHE A 323 -2.42 21.36 1.55
N ALA A 324 -1.46 21.54 0.62
CA ALA A 324 -0.10 21.05 0.77
C ALA A 324 0.61 21.71 1.97
N ALA A 325 0.52 23.03 2.09
CA ALA A 325 1.15 23.78 3.17
C ALA A 325 0.59 23.39 4.56
N LEU A 326 -0.73 23.21 4.69
CA LEU A 326 -1.35 22.78 5.94
C LEU A 326 -0.89 21.40 6.38
N PHE A 327 -0.86 20.44 5.44
CA PHE A 327 -0.35 19.11 5.74
C PHE A 327 1.12 19.15 6.16
N VAL A 328 1.97 19.83 5.37
CA VAL A 328 3.41 19.93 5.62
C VAL A 328 3.68 20.61 6.97
N ALA A 329 3.01 21.71 7.26
CA ALA A 329 3.14 22.40 8.54
C ALA A 329 2.79 21.48 9.72
N GLY A 330 1.62 20.82 9.66
CA GLY A 330 1.21 19.88 10.70
C GLY A 330 2.15 18.68 10.82
N TYR A 331 2.65 18.16 9.70
CA TYR A 331 3.61 17.05 9.66
C TYR A 331 4.91 17.41 10.39
N PHE A 332 5.51 18.56 10.06
CA PHE A 332 6.80 18.93 10.63
C PHE A 332 6.74 19.45 12.06
N VAL A 333 5.59 19.95 12.53
CA VAL A 333 5.38 20.23 13.95
C VAL A 333 5.62 18.99 14.81
N LEU A 334 5.25 17.80 14.32
CA LEU A 334 5.51 16.54 15.03
C LEU A 334 6.81 15.86 14.59
N ALA A 335 7.17 15.93 13.30
CA ALA A 335 8.38 15.29 12.80
C ALA A 335 9.65 15.87 13.40
N ILE A 336 9.75 17.19 13.58
CA ILE A 336 10.95 17.84 14.14
C ILE A 336 11.29 17.32 15.54
N PRO A 337 10.36 17.33 16.53
CA PRO A 337 10.69 16.79 17.85
C PRO A 337 10.85 15.27 17.87
N LEU A 338 10.07 14.50 17.08
CA LEU A 338 10.14 13.03 17.08
C LEU A 338 11.40 12.49 16.42
N ILE A 339 11.75 12.99 15.24
CA ILE A 339 12.97 12.63 14.53
C ILE A 339 14.16 13.31 15.19
N GLY A 340 14.04 14.60 15.50
CA GLY A 340 15.08 15.39 16.11
C GLY A 340 15.36 15.03 17.56
N ALA A 341 14.62 14.14 18.22
CA ALA A 341 15.08 13.51 19.46
C ALA A 341 16.30 12.61 19.21
N ARG A 342 16.52 12.18 17.96
CA ARG A 342 17.69 11.44 17.47
C ARG A 342 18.74 12.41 16.91
N ARG A 343 19.03 13.52 17.63
CA ARG A 343 19.86 14.67 17.17
C ARG A 343 21.21 14.28 16.60
N ASP A 344 21.76 13.18 17.07
CA ASP A 344 23.05 12.63 16.66
C ASP A 344 23.08 12.27 15.16
N LEU A 345 21.89 12.15 14.54
CA LEU A 345 21.73 11.81 13.13
C LEU A 345 21.37 13.04 12.28
N PHE A 346 20.45 13.93 12.70
CA PHE A 346 19.84 14.92 11.80
C PHE A 346 20.39 16.35 11.94
N ALA A 347 20.78 16.96 10.82
CA ALA A 347 21.13 18.38 10.76
C ALA A 347 19.88 19.26 10.51
N PRO A 348 19.87 20.54 10.93
CA PRO A 348 18.78 21.46 10.61
C PRO A 348 18.49 21.57 9.10
N THR A 349 19.53 21.45 8.28
CA THR A 349 19.44 21.45 6.81
C THR A 349 18.63 20.28 6.26
N ASP A 350 18.63 19.11 6.91
CA ASP A 350 17.84 17.96 6.48
C ASP A 350 16.34 18.26 6.57
N PHE A 351 15.91 18.93 7.64
CA PHE A 351 14.52 19.36 7.78
C PHE A 351 14.13 20.38 6.71
N VAL A 352 15.01 21.33 6.37
CA VAL A 352 14.75 22.29 5.30
C VAL A 352 14.54 21.58 3.96
N TRP A 353 15.43 20.66 3.60
CA TRP A 353 15.29 19.87 2.36
C TRP A 353 14.01 19.04 2.35
N ALA A 354 13.69 18.38 3.46
CA ALA A 354 12.48 17.58 3.57
C ALA A 354 11.21 18.43 3.46
N ILE A 355 11.15 19.60 4.12
CA ILE A 355 10.00 20.53 4.07
C ILE A 355 9.76 21.01 2.64
N VAL A 356 10.80 21.54 1.99
CA VAL A 356 10.69 22.09 0.64
C VAL A 356 10.33 20.99 -0.35
N SER A 357 10.99 19.84 -0.27
CA SER A 357 10.72 18.72 -1.16
C SER A 357 9.30 18.18 -0.97
N LEU A 358 8.82 18.03 0.27
CA LEU A 358 7.49 17.52 0.55
C LEU A 358 6.40 18.48 0.09
N LEU A 359 6.61 19.79 0.21
CA LEU A 359 5.68 20.79 -0.31
C LEU A 359 5.56 20.70 -1.84
N ILE A 360 6.68 20.62 -2.55
CA ILE A 360 6.71 20.46 -4.01
C ILE A 360 6.03 19.14 -4.42
N LEU A 361 6.39 18.04 -3.76
CA LEU A 361 5.82 16.73 -4.04
C LEU A 361 4.31 16.71 -3.77
N GLY A 362 3.86 17.35 -2.69
CA GLY A 362 2.44 17.47 -2.35
C GLY A 362 1.64 18.13 -3.48
N ILE A 363 2.16 19.23 -4.05
CA ILE A 363 1.53 19.90 -5.19
C ILE A 363 1.46 18.98 -6.42
N ILE A 364 2.53 18.20 -6.69
CA ILE A 364 2.58 17.24 -7.80
C ILE A 364 1.62 16.06 -7.61
N LEU A 365 1.45 15.60 -6.37
CA LEU A 365 0.60 14.45 -6.04
C LEU A 365 -0.90 14.79 -6.08
N LEU A 366 -1.30 16.05 -5.86
CA LEU A 366 -2.72 16.45 -5.83
C LEU A 366 -3.47 16.12 -7.14
N PRO A 367 -2.98 16.45 -8.35
CA PRO A 367 -3.59 16.00 -9.60
C PRO A 367 -3.76 14.48 -9.70
N ILE A 368 -2.77 13.72 -9.23
CA ILE A 368 -2.80 12.25 -9.25
C ILE A 368 -3.90 11.73 -8.33
N THR A 369 -4.03 12.29 -7.12
CA THR A 369 -5.11 11.90 -6.19
C THR A 369 -6.50 12.23 -6.73
N ARG A 370 -6.67 13.32 -7.49
CA ARG A 370 -7.93 13.63 -8.19
C ARG A 370 -8.25 12.60 -9.26
N ALA A 371 -7.26 12.27 -10.11
CA ALA A 371 -7.43 11.29 -11.16
C ALA A 371 -7.76 9.91 -10.59
N ALA A 372 -7.12 9.51 -9.49
CA ALA A 372 -7.43 8.28 -8.77
C ALA A 372 -8.84 8.30 -8.17
N ALA A 373 -9.23 9.39 -7.49
CA ALA A 373 -10.55 9.52 -6.87
C ALA A 373 -11.68 9.47 -7.91
N ALA A 374 -11.51 10.12 -9.06
CA ALA A 374 -12.49 10.09 -10.15
C ALA A 374 -12.75 8.67 -10.71
N ARG A 375 -11.76 7.76 -10.60
CA ARG A 375 -11.93 6.36 -10.99
C ARG A 375 -12.53 5.51 -9.86
N LEU A 376 -12.11 5.76 -8.62
CA LEU A 376 -12.52 4.97 -7.46
C LEU A 376 -13.95 5.28 -7.00
N ALA A 377 -14.34 6.56 -7.03
CA ALA A 377 -15.63 7.02 -6.54
C ALA A 377 -16.24 8.04 -7.52
N PRO A 378 -16.60 7.62 -8.75
CA PRO A 378 -17.11 8.51 -9.78
C PRO A 378 -18.41 9.22 -9.40
N ASN A 379 -19.14 8.69 -8.41
CA ASN A 379 -20.42 9.24 -7.95
C ASN A 379 -20.27 10.28 -6.82
N ASN A 380 -19.04 10.55 -6.35
CA ASN A 380 -18.78 11.46 -5.23
C ASN A 380 -18.21 12.83 -5.67
N ASN A 381 -17.91 13.01 -6.96
CA ASN A 381 -17.33 14.25 -7.50
C ASN A 381 -18.38 15.17 -8.14
#